data_AF-A0A6J0B400-F1
#
_entry.id   AF-A0A6J0B400-F1
#
_cell.length_a   1.000
_cell.length_b   1.000
_cell.length_c   1.000
_cell.angle_alpha   90.00
_cell.angle_beta   90.00
_cell.angle_gamma   90.00
#
_symmetry.space_group_name_H-M   'P 1'
#
loop_
_entity.id
_entity.type
_entity.pdbx_description
1 polymer ?
#
loop_
_entity_poly.entity_id
_entity_poly.type
_entity_poly.pdbx_seq_one_letter_code
_entity_poly.pdbx_strand_id
1 'polypeptide(L)'
;MAAPQFIATDSIDGVWPFLQSIEWRDPWLAILLTFHVAVTTTALMTRNHANFQILLFLILLLLVYFSESINEAAATNWMVFSRQQYFDSKGLFISIVFSIPILMNCMIMIASWLYQSSQLMTRLTRAQLRERTRNRLGDGDSTNTNGKSTRQKQE
;
A
#
# COMPACT_ATOMS: atom_id res chain seq x y z
N MET A 1 -15.36 54.27 -20.30
CA MET A 1 -14.03 53.61 -20.35
C MET A 1 -14.13 52.37 -19.48
N ALA A 2 -14.35 51.20 -20.08
CA ALA A 2 -14.46 49.95 -19.34
C ALA A 2 -13.06 49.54 -18.87
N ALA A 3 -12.92 49.21 -17.59
CA ALA A 3 -11.67 48.73 -17.01
C ALA A 3 -11.20 47.46 -17.76
N PRO A 4 -9.89 47.30 -17.98
CA PRO A 4 -9.37 46.06 -18.56
C PRO A 4 -9.68 44.90 -17.62
N GLN A 5 -10.40 43.90 -18.14
CA GLN A 5 -10.68 42.64 -17.46
C GLN A 5 -9.34 41.94 -17.17
N PHE A 6 -9.02 41.81 -15.89
CA PHE A 6 -7.94 40.96 -15.41
C PHE A 6 -8.33 39.50 -15.65
N ILE A 7 -7.64 38.82 -16.56
CA ILE A 7 -7.49 37.37 -16.48
C ILE A 7 -6.10 37.18 -15.87
N ALA A 8 -6.07 36.88 -14.57
CA ALA A 8 -4.84 36.42 -13.94
C ALA A 8 -4.29 35.29 -14.81
N THR A 9 -3.06 35.44 -15.28
CA THR A 9 -2.26 34.34 -15.82
C THR A 9 -1.93 33.37 -14.68
N ASP A 10 -2.98 32.69 -14.20
CA ASP A 10 -2.97 31.42 -13.47
C ASP A 10 -2.60 30.30 -14.45
N SER A 11 -1.65 30.59 -15.34
CA SER A 11 -1.33 29.84 -16.54
C SER A 11 -0.42 28.68 -16.18
N ILE A 12 -1.01 27.65 -15.58
CA ILE A 12 -0.81 26.29 -16.09
C ILE A 12 0.66 25.79 -16.00
N ASP A 13 1.35 25.98 -14.87
CA ASP A 13 2.47 25.10 -14.48
C ASP A 13 1.92 23.83 -13.80
N GLY A 14 0.97 23.18 -14.48
CA GLY A 14 0.23 22.06 -13.96
C GLY A 14 0.83 20.72 -14.40
N VAL A 15 0.79 19.74 -13.49
CA VAL A 15 1.11 18.34 -13.79
C VAL A 15 0.26 17.80 -14.98
N TRP A 16 -0.94 18.34 -15.15
CA TRP A 16 -1.90 17.93 -16.17
C TRP A 16 -1.47 18.28 -17.62
N PRO A 17 -1.09 19.52 -17.95
CA PRO A 17 -0.48 19.88 -19.23
C PRO A 17 0.78 19.09 -19.54
N PHE A 18 1.63 18.87 -18.54
CA PHE A 18 2.82 18.04 -18.67
C PHE A 18 2.45 16.60 -19.05
N LEU A 19 1.39 16.03 -18.46
CA LEU A 19 0.89 14.70 -18.83
C LEU A 19 0.25 14.66 -20.24
N GLN A 20 -0.38 15.75 -20.67
CA GLN A 20 -0.94 15.85 -22.02
C GLN A 20 0.13 16.04 -23.10
N SER A 21 1.27 16.66 -22.78
CA SER A 21 2.38 16.82 -23.73
C SER A 21 3.18 15.54 -23.97
N ILE A 22 2.99 14.51 -23.14
CA ILE A 22 3.66 13.21 -23.30
C ILE A 22 3.07 12.46 -24.49
N GLU A 23 3.93 11.99 -25.41
CA GLU A 23 3.49 11.11 -26.50
C GLU A 23 3.26 9.69 -25.98
N TRP A 24 2.02 9.39 -25.58
CA TRP A 24 1.58 8.06 -25.12
C TRP A 24 1.73 6.92 -26.15
N ARG A 25 2.16 7.24 -27.38
CA ARG A 25 2.37 6.28 -28.47
C ARG A 25 3.77 5.65 -28.47
N ASP A 26 4.65 6.08 -27.57
CA ASP A 26 5.99 5.50 -27.43
C ASP A 26 5.92 4.05 -26.88
N PRO A 27 6.62 3.08 -27.49
CA PRO A 27 6.57 1.67 -27.07
C PRO A 27 6.92 1.44 -25.60
N TRP A 28 7.83 2.24 -25.04
CA TRP A 28 8.21 2.16 -23.63
C TRP A 28 7.04 2.49 -22.68
N LEU A 29 6.23 3.50 -23.00
CA LEU A 29 5.05 3.87 -22.21
C LEU A 29 4.01 2.75 -22.22
N ALA A 30 3.83 2.08 -23.37
CA ALA A 30 2.96 0.92 -23.47
C ALA A 30 3.46 -0.23 -22.57
N ILE A 31 4.78 -0.51 -22.57
CA ILE A 31 5.38 -1.50 -21.66
C ILE A 31 5.11 -1.12 -20.21
N LEU A 32 5.33 0.14 -19.83
CA LEU A 32 5.08 0.65 -18.48
C LEU A 32 3.62 0.50 -18.08
N LEU A 33 2.67 0.82 -18.96
CA LEU A 33 1.24 0.65 -18.71
C LEU A 33 0.87 -0.82 -18.53
N THR A 34 1.37 -1.71 -19.40
CA THR A 34 1.12 -3.16 -19.26
C THR A 34 1.71 -3.71 -17.97
N PHE A 35 2.88 -3.22 -17.55
CA PHE A 35 3.48 -3.56 -16.27
C PHE A 35 2.56 -3.17 -15.09
N HIS A 36 1.99 -1.96 -15.10
CA HIS A 36 1.03 -1.55 -14.06
C HIS A 36 -0.22 -2.44 -14.04
N VAL A 37 -0.80 -2.74 -15.20
CA VAL A 37 -1.97 -3.65 -15.29
C VAL A 37 -1.62 -5.03 -14.75
N ALA A 38 -0.45 -5.57 -15.09
CA ALA A 38 0.02 -6.86 -14.60
C ALA A 38 0.22 -6.85 -13.08
N VAL A 39 0.84 -5.82 -12.51
CA VAL A 39 1.02 -5.64 -11.06
C VAL A 39 -0.32 -5.56 -10.36
N THR A 40 -1.24 -4.72 -10.82
CA THR A 40 -2.56 -4.57 -10.21
C THR A 40 -3.36 -5.86 -10.32
N THR A 41 -3.32 -6.54 -11.47
CA THR A 41 -3.96 -7.85 -11.64
C THR A 41 -3.39 -8.88 -10.68
N THR A 42 -2.06 -8.94 -10.56
CA THR A 42 -1.38 -9.84 -9.63
C THR A 42 -1.76 -9.51 -8.18
N ALA A 43 -1.83 -8.24 -7.81
CA ALA A 43 -2.28 -7.80 -6.48
C ALA A 43 -3.73 -8.21 -6.18
N LEU A 44 -4.62 -8.11 -7.18
CA LEU A 44 -6.02 -8.55 -7.07
C LEU A 44 -6.14 -10.07 -6.92
N MET A 45 -5.43 -10.85 -7.74
CA MET A 45 -5.42 -12.32 -7.65
C MET A 45 -4.81 -12.82 -6.34
N THR A 46 -3.84 -12.08 -5.81
CA THR A 46 -3.09 -12.38 -4.58
C THR A 46 -3.90 -12.14 -3.31
N ARG A 47 -5.09 -11.52 -3.38
CA ARG A 47 -5.89 -11.14 -2.21
C ARG A 47 -6.16 -12.29 -1.22
N ASN A 48 -6.11 -13.54 -1.67
CA ASN A 48 -6.28 -14.73 -0.82
C ASN A 48 -5.00 -15.17 -0.08
N HIS A 49 -3.81 -14.73 -0.52
CA HIS A 49 -2.51 -15.17 -0.01
C HIS A 49 -1.72 -13.98 0.56
N ALA A 50 -1.89 -13.72 1.87
CA ALA A 50 -1.21 -12.62 2.57
C ALA A 50 0.33 -12.63 2.42
N ASN A 51 0.96 -13.81 2.36
CA ASN A 51 2.41 -13.94 2.17
C ASN A 51 2.87 -13.40 0.81
N PHE A 52 2.12 -13.70 -0.25
CA PHE A 52 2.45 -13.23 -1.60
C PHE A 52 2.17 -11.73 -1.72
N GLN A 53 1.20 -11.21 -0.97
CA GLN A 53 0.93 -9.77 -0.88
C GLN A 53 2.10 -9.01 -0.25
N ILE A 54 2.73 -9.56 0.80
CA ILE A 54 3.93 -8.97 1.42
C ILE A 54 5.10 -8.97 0.44
N LEU A 55 5.31 -10.07 -0.30
CA LEU A 55 6.36 -10.16 -1.31
C LEU A 55 6.14 -9.13 -2.44
N LEU A 56 4.91 -9.03 -2.95
CA LEU A 56 4.55 -8.06 -3.98
C LEU A 56 4.73 -6.61 -3.49
N PHE A 57 4.41 -6.33 -2.22
CA PHE A 57 4.68 -5.05 -1.58
C PHE A 57 6.18 -4.71 -1.53
N LEU A 58 7.03 -5.66 -1.14
CA LEU A 58 8.47 -5.47 -1.11
C LEU A 58 9.04 -5.21 -2.52
N ILE A 59 8.57 -5.94 -3.52
CA ILE A 59 8.94 -5.71 -4.92
C ILE A 59 8.55 -4.30 -5.35
N LEU A 60 7.33 -3.86 -5.04
CA LEU A 60 6.87 -2.52 -5.42
C LEU A 60 7.66 -1.40 -4.73
N LEU A 61 7.98 -1.54 -3.45
CA LEU A 61 8.87 -0.59 -2.76
C LEU A 61 10.26 -0.54 -3.39
N LEU A 62 10.81 -1.70 -3.74
CA LEU A 62 12.11 -1.80 -4.39
C LEU A 62 12.08 -1.12 -5.76
N LEU A 63 11.01 -1.27 -6.52
CA LEU A 63 10.83 -0.60 -7.81
C LEU A 63 10.74 0.91 -7.67
N VAL A 64 9.98 1.42 -6.68
CA VAL A 64 9.92 2.86 -6.39
C VAL A 64 11.29 3.38 -5.97
N TYR A 65 12.03 2.64 -5.16
CA TYR A 65 13.40 2.99 -4.79
C TYR A 65 14.34 3.07 -6.00
N PHE A 66 14.30 2.08 -6.90
CA PHE A 66 15.09 2.09 -8.12
C PHE A 66 14.58 3.04 -9.20
N SER A 67 13.41 3.65 -9.01
CA SER A 67 12.80 4.53 -10.03
C SER A 67 13.70 5.71 -10.38
N GLU A 68 14.44 6.24 -9.40
CA GLU A 68 15.42 7.31 -9.59
C GLU A 68 16.61 6.85 -10.44
N SER A 69 17.20 5.70 -10.11
CA SER A 69 18.30 5.11 -10.89
C SER A 69 17.89 4.75 -12.31
N ILE A 70 16.66 4.24 -12.50
CA ILE A 70 16.10 3.97 -13.83
C ILE A 70 15.92 5.29 -14.60
N ASN A 71 15.43 6.34 -13.94
CA ASN A 71 15.25 7.65 -14.54
C ASN A 71 16.58 8.29 -14.95
N GLU A 72 17.64 8.19 -14.15
CA GLU A 72 18.98 8.67 -14.55
C GLU A 72 19.58 7.87 -15.72
N ALA A 73 19.43 6.55 -15.70
CA ALA A 73 19.89 5.68 -16.78
C ALA A 73 19.14 5.97 -18.09
N ALA A 74 17.83 6.21 -18.00
CA ALA A 74 16.98 6.57 -19.13
C ALA A 74 17.22 8.02 -19.60
N ALA A 75 17.54 8.95 -18.69
CA ALA A 75 17.97 10.30 -19.03
C ALA A 75 19.34 10.32 -19.72
N THR A 76 20.23 9.38 -19.41
CA THR A 76 21.53 9.24 -20.10
C THR A 76 21.37 8.63 -21.49
N ASN A 77 20.44 7.67 -21.66
CA ASN A 77 20.18 6.96 -22.90
C ASN A 77 18.89 7.43 -23.61
N TRP A 78 18.49 8.67 -23.38
CA TRP A 78 17.17 9.19 -23.80
C TRP A 78 16.92 8.97 -25.29
N MET A 79 17.93 9.14 -26.15
CA MET A 79 17.86 8.91 -27.60
C MET A 79 17.41 7.50 -28.03
N VAL A 80 17.67 6.48 -27.20
CA VAL A 80 17.30 5.08 -27.49
C VAL A 80 15.90 4.76 -26.95
N PHE A 81 15.48 5.46 -25.90
CA PHE A 81 14.25 5.17 -25.17
C PHE A 81 13.05 6.01 -25.60
N SER A 82 13.25 7.26 -26.00
CA SER A 82 12.17 8.15 -26.44
C SER A 82 12.66 9.22 -27.40
N ARG A 83 11.78 9.67 -28.31
CA ARG A 83 12.10 10.76 -29.24
C ARG A 83 12.20 12.12 -28.54
N GLN A 84 11.66 12.23 -27.32
CA GLN A 84 11.67 13.41 -26.48
C GLN A 84 12.28 13.09 -25.10
N GLN A 85 12.97 14.04 -24.48
CA GLN A 85 13.59 13.85 -23.17
C GLN A 85 12.55 13.98 -22.05
N TYR A 86 11.83 12.88 -21.74
CA TYR A 86 10.86 12.83 -20.64
C TYR A 86 11.52 12.64 -19.27
N PHE A 87 12.74 12.07 -19.26
CA PHE A 87 13.50 11.79 -18.05
C PHE A 87 14.33 13.02 -17.69
N ASP A 88 14.01 13.61 -16.55
CA ASP A 88 14.68 14.77 -15.99
C ASP A 88 15.34 14.40 -14.65
N SER A 89 16.39 15.10 -14.24
CA SER A 89 17.10 14.87 -12.97
C SER A 89 16.19 15.03 -11.75
N LYS A 90 15.05 15.72 -11.89
CA LYS A 90 14.04 15.84 -10.83
C LYS A 90 13.14 14.60 -10.69
N GLY A 91 13.18 13.67 -11.65
CA GLY A 91 12.36 12.47 -11.62
C GLY A 91 10.85 12.74 -11.62
N LEU A 92 10.41 13.91 -12.09
CA LEU A 92 9.00 14.33 -12.04
C LEU A 92 8.12 13.34 -12.84
N PHE A 93 8.52 13.02 -14.07
CA PHE A 93 7.83 12.06 -14.93
C PHE A 93 7.73 10.68 -14.27
N ILE A 94 8.85 10.10 -13.83
CA ILE A 94 8.86 8.76 -13.23
C ILE A 94 8.06 8.77 -11.93
N SER A 95 8.14 9.84 -11.14
CA SER A 95 7.37 9.94 -9.88
C SER A 95 5.87 9.96 -10.12
N ILE A 96 5.39 10.69 -11.13
CA ILE A 96 3.96 10.82 -11.40
C ILE A 96 3.42 9.59 -12.13
N VAL A 97 4.08 9.17 -13.21
CA VAL A 97 3.56 8.12 -14.09
C VAL A 97 3.82 6.74 -13.50
N PHE A 98 4.96 6.54 -12.86
CA PHE A 98 5.35 5.25 -12.31
C PHE A 98 5.10 5.15 -10.80
N SER A 99 5.51 6.14 -10.01
CA SER A 99 5.41 6.03 -8.54
C SER A 99 3.98 6.25 -8.01
N ILE A 100 3.17 7.17 -8.54
CA ILE A 100 1.79 7.40 -8.03
C ILE A 100 0.93 6.13 -8.10
N PRO A 101 0.81 5.41 -9.24
CA PRO A 101 0.02 4.18 -9.30
C PRO A 101 0.55 3.10 -8.35
N ILE A 102 1.87 2.97 -8.25
CA ILE A 102 2.51 1.99 -7.36
C ILE A 102 2.24 2.33 -5.89
N LEU A 103 2.42 3.59 -5.50
CA LEU A 103 2.17 4.08 -4.15
C LEU A 103 0.70 3.94 -3.77
N MET A 104 -0.23 4.19 -4.70
CA MET A 104 -1.65 3.96 -4.47
C MET A 104 -1.94 2.47 -4.19
N ASN A 105 -1.38 1.56 -5.00
CA ASN A 105 -1.47 0.12 -4.74
C ASN A 105 -0.85 -0.25 -3.37
N CYS A 106 0.32 0.31 -3.02
CA CYS A 106 0.96 0.14 -1.73
C CYS A 106 0.08 0.60 -0.57
N MET A 107 -0.57 1.76 -0.68
CA MET A 107 -1.46 2.28 0.35
C MET A 107 -2.66 1.35 0.59
N ILE A 108 -3.28 0.85 -0.48
CA ILE A 108 -4.40 -0.10 -0.38
C ILE A 108 -3.97 -1.40 0.30
N MET A 109 -2.78 -1.90 -0.03
CA MET A 109 -2.23 -3.10 0.59
C MET A 109 -1.93 -2.89 2.08
N ILE A 110 -1.28 -1.78 2.45
CA ILE A 110 -0.99 -1.43 3.84
C ILE A 110 -2.30 -1.30 4.62
N ALA A 111 -3.29 -0.58 4.10
CA ALA A 111 -4.59 -0.45 4.75
C ALA A 111 -5.22 -1.83 4.99
N SER A 112 -5.27 -2.67 3.95
CA SER A 112 -5.84 -4.03 4.05
C SER A 112 -5.10 -4.91 5.05
N TRP A 113 -3.78 -4.80 5.12
CA TRP A 113 -2.94 -5.54 6.08
C TRP A 113 -3.15 -5.03 7.51
N LEU A 114 -3.21 -3.71 7.71
CA LEU A 114 -3.51 -3.12 9.02
C LEU A 114 -4.89 -3.56 9.51
N TYR A 115 -5.91 -3.56 8.64
CA TYR A 115 -7.23 -4.08 9.00
C TYR A 115 -7.16 -5.56 9.41
N GLN A 116 -6.48 -6.41 8.65
CA GLN A 116 -6.31 -7.83 9.01
C GLN A 116 -5.54 -8.03 10.32
N SER A 117 -4.47 -7.27 10.53
CA SER A 117 -3.65 -7.31 11.75
C SER A 117 -4.45 -6.87 12.98
N SER A 118 -5.25 -5.80 12.86
CA SER A 118 -6.17 -5.37 13.92
C SER A 118 -7.25 -6.42 14.21
N GLN A 119 -7.78 -7.09 13.18
CA GLN A 119 -8.74 -8.19 13.36
C GLN A 119 -8.10 -9.41 14.06
N LEU A 120 -6.85 -9.74 13.73
CA LEU A 120 -6.10 -10.79 14.41
C LEU A 120 -5.81 -10.43 15.87
N MET A 121 -5.32 -9.22 16.13
CA MET A 121 -5.06 -8.74 17.49
C MET A 121 -6.34 -8.77 18.32
N THR A 122 -7.46 -8.24 17.80
CA THR A 122 -8.74 -8.25 18.52
C THR A 122 -9.27 -9.66 18.76
N ARG A 123 -9.09 -10.59 17.81
CA ARG A 123 -9.43 -12.02 18.01
C ARG A 123 -8.54 -12.67 19.07
N LEU A 124 -7.24 -12.40 19.06
CA LEU A 124 -6.30 -12.91 20.08
C LEU A 124 -6.62 -12.33 21.46
N THR A 125 -6.86 -11.02 21.56
CA THR A 125 -7.29 -10.39 22.81
C THR A 125 -8.61 -10.98 23.32
N ARG A 126 -9.60 -11.20 22.45
CA ARG A 126 -10.87 -11.85 22.82
C ARG A 126 -10.67 -13.31 23.26
N ALA A 127 -9.82 -14.05 22.58
CA ALA A 127 -9.50 -15.44 22.93
C ALA A 127 -8.78 -15.51 24.28
N GLN A 128 -7.79 -14.65 24.51
CA GLN A 128 -7.09 -14.53 25.80
C GLN A 128 -8.02 -14.13 26.93
N LEU A 129 -8.97 -13.20 26.71
CA LEU A 129 -9.97 -12.86 27.72
C LEU A 129 -10.87 -14.04 28.07
N ARG A 130 -11.31 -14.81 27.05
CA ARG A 130 -12.16 -16.00 27.23
C ARG A 130 -11.44 -17.10 28.00
N GLU A 131 -10.15 -17.28 27.76
CA GLU A 131 -9.33 -18.24 28.49
C GLU A 131 -9.11 -17.82 29.95
N ARG A 132 -8.84 -16.53 30.19
CA ARG A 132 -8.74 -15.98 31.57
C ARG A 132 -10.04 -16.10 32.35
N THR A 133 -11.20 -15.92 31.73
CA THR A 133 -12.50 -16.11 32.40
C THR A 133 -12.77 -17.57 32.71
N ARG A 134 -12.43 -18.50 31.81
CA ARG A 134 -12.56 -19.94 32.06
C ARG A 134 -11.66 -20.40 33.21
N ASN A 135 -10.41 -19.94 33.26
CA ASN A 135 -9.50 -20.28 34.36
C ASN A 135 -10.00 -19.73 35.71
N ARG A 136 -10.58 -18.52 35.73
CA ARG A 136 -11.18 -17.96 36.97
C ARG A 136 -12.43 -18.71 37.44
N LEU A 137 -13.27 -19.19 36.52
CA LEU A 137 -14.45 -19.97 36.87
C LEU A 137 -14.08 -21.38 37.40
N GLY A 138 -13.04 -22.01 36.85
CA GLY A 138 -12.56 -23.31 37.34
C GLY A 138 -11.91 -23.27 38.74
N ASP A 139 -11.24 -22.17 39.08
CA ASP A 139 -10.61 -21.97 40.40
C ASP A 139 -11.65 -21.73 41.51
N GLY A 140 -12.75 -21.03 41.18
CA GLY A 140 -13.87 -20.79 42.10
C GLY A 140 -14.66 -22.06 42.47
N ASP A 141 -14.82 -22.99 41.54
CA ASP A 141 -15.52 -24.26 41.79
C ASP A 141 -14.68 -25.25 42.62
N SER A 142 -13.36 -25.26 42.38
CA SER A 142 -12.39 -26.06 43.14
C SER A 142 -12.29 -25.62 44.62
N THR A 143 -12.42 -24.32 44.87
CA THR A 143 -12.41 -23.76 46.24
C THR A 143 -13.70 -24.09 46.99
N ASN A 144 -14.86 -24.08 46.32
CA ASN A 144 -16.17 -24.35 46.92
C ASN A 144 -16.37 -25.83 47.27
N THR A 145 -15.91 -26.74 46.39
CA THR A 145 -15.96 -28.19 46.64
C THR A 145 -15.06 -28.62 47.80
N ASN A 146 -13.86 -28.05 47.91
CA ASN A 146 -12.97 -28.37 49.03
C ASN A 146 -13.55 -27.89 50.37
N GLY A 147 -14.11 -26.67 50.44
CA GLY A 147 -14.75 -26.14 51.65
C GLY A 147 -15.99 -26.94 52.12
N LYS A 148 -16.75 -27.54 51.19
CA LYS A 148 -17.85 -28.46 51.54
C LYS A 148 -17.34 -29.79 52.11
N SER A 149 -16.26 -30.33 51.54
CA SER A 149 -15.68 -31.60 52.01
C SER A 149 -15.05 -31.47 53.40
N THR A 150 -14.46 -30.33 53.75
CA THR A 150 -13.92 -30.12 55.11
C THR A 150 -15.02 -29.99 56.16
N ARG A 151 -16.15 -29.38 55.79
CA ARG A 151 -17.28 -29.15 56.71
C ARG A 151 -18.04 -30.43 57.04
N GLN A 152 -18.12 -31.36 56.08
CA GLN A 152 -18.80 -32.65 56.25
C GLN A 152 -18.00 -33.68 57.06
N LYS A 153 -16.72 -33.44 57.33
CA LYS A 153 -15.85 -34.32 58.14
C LYS A 153 -15.79 -33.90 59.61
N GLN A 154 -16.46 -32.80 59.98
CA GLN A 154 -16.49 -32.23 61.32
C GLN A 154 -17.83 -32.43 62.05
N GLU A 155 -18.82 -33.04 61.39
CA GLU A 155 -20.04 -33.59 62.00
C GLU A 155 -19.89 -35.11 62.16
#